data_AF-A0A3C0FHT7-F1
#
_entry.id   AF-A0A3C0FHT7-F1
#
_cell.length_a   1.000
_cell.length_b   1.000
_cell.length_c   1.000
_cell.angle_alpha   90.00
_cell.angle_beta   90.00
_cell.angle_gamma   90.00
#
_symmetry.space_group_name_H-M   'P 1'
#
loop_
_entity.id
_entity.type
_entity.pdbx_description
1 polymer ?
#
loop_
_entity_poly.entity_id
_entity_poly.type
_entity_poly.pdbx_seq_one_letter_code
_entity_poly.pdbx_strand_id
1 'polypeptide(L)'
;MINRRVDALASGQRADQLASEQRTFITMLSHEFRTPLAIIQRSAEILGLHLQKEPESVLNRLSTIQSNARQLSGLVDAFLTKETLDSATFTTTREAVAIDAFLRDLIAQRQREVPGQNISLIQSDVVIVEIDRILMERALINLIENARKY
;
A
#
# COMPACT_ATOMS: atom_id res chain seq x y z
N MET A 1 39.40 -14.82 23.24
CA MET A 1 38.87 -14.08 22.06
C MET A 1 37.85 -14.88 21.25
N ILE A 2 37.95 -16.21 21.16
CA ILE A 2 37.04 -17.06 20.35
C ILE A 2 35.60 -17.12 20.92
N ASN A 3 35.41 -17.28 22.24
CA ASN A 3 34.05 -17.34 22.84
C ASN A 3 33.18 -16.11 22.54
N ARG A 4 33.73 -14.88 22.67
CA ARG A 4 32.97 -13.65 22.37
C ARG A 4 32.47 -13.59 20.92
N ARG A 5 33.15 -14.25 19.99
CA ARG A 5 32.81 -14.26 18.56
C ARG A 5 31.73 -15.30 18.26
N VAL A 6 31.76 -16.44 18.94
CA VAL A 6 30.72 -17.48 18.89
C VAL A 6 29.41 -16.96 19.53
N ASP A 7 29.50 -16.31 20.69
CA ASP A 7 28.34 -15.72 21.38
C ASP A 7 27.72 -14.58 20.56
N ALA A 8 28.52 -13.76 19.88
CA ALA A 8 28.03 -12.70 18.99
C ALA A 8 27.34 -13.27 17.74
N LEU A 9 27.86 -14.35 17.14
CA LEU A 9 27.24 -15.01 16.00
C LEU A 9 25.92 -15.68 16.38
N ALA A 10 25.87 -16.38 17.52
CA ALA A 10 24.65 -17.00 18.03
C ALA A 10 23.58 -15.95 18.37
N SER A 11 24.00 -14.81 18.95
CA SER A 11 23.11 -13.69 19.24
C SER A 11 22.57 -13.04 17.97
N GLY A 12 23.40 -12.89 16.93
CA GLY A 12 22.99 -12.42 15.61
C GLY A 12 21.97 -13.33 14.95
N GLN A 13 22.26 -14.64 14.89
CA GLN A 13 21.33 -15.63 14.33
C GLN A 13 19.97 -15.65 15.03
N ARG A 14 19.98 -15.50 16.37
CA ARG A 14 18.74 -15.46 17.15
C ARG A 14 17.95 -14.18 16.91
N ALA A 15 18.62 -13.05 16.73
CA ALA A 15 17.97 -11.78 16.35
C ALA A 15 17.35 -11.87 14.94
N ASP A 16 18.08 -12.45 13.98
CA ASP A 16 17.59 -12.65 12.60
C ASP A 16 16.37 -13.58 12.57
N GLN A 17 16.40 -14.66 13.37
CA GLN A 17 15.28 -15.58 13.47
C GLN A 17 14.03 -14.91 14.06
N LEU A 18 14.17 -14.16 15.16
CA LEU A 18 13.05 -13.41 15.76
C LEU A 18 12.48 -12.37 14.78
N ALA A 19 13.35 -11.67 14.04
CA ALA A 19 12.91 -10.72 13.01
C ALA A 19 12.15 -11.43 11.88
N SER A 20 12.58 -12.62 11.47
CA SER A 20 11.88 -13.43 10.46
C SER A 20 10.51 -13.92 10.93
N GLU A 21 10.40 -14.37 12.18
CA GLU A 21 9.14 -14.80 12.79
C GLU A 21 8.15 -13.62 12.89
N GLN A 22 8.64 -12.45 13.30
CA GLN A 22 7.84 -11.23 13.38
C GLN A 22 7.32 -10.79 11.99
N ARG A 23 8.17 -10.81 10.96
CA ARG A 23 7.76 -10.52 9.57
C ARG A 23 6.66 -11.46 9.10
N THR A 24 6.81 -12.76 9.35
CA THR A 24 5.85 -13.79 8.94
C THR A 24 4.51 -13.59 9.62
N PHE A 25 4.53 -13.30 10.92
CA PHE A 25 3.33 -12.99 11.71
C PHE A 25 2.60 -11.73 11.21
N ILE A 26 3.34 -10.64 10.95
CA ILE A 26 2.76 -9.41 10.40
C ILE A 26 2.15 -9.66 9.02
N THR A 27 2.84 -10.44 8.18
CA THR A 27 2.34 -10.78 6.84
C THR A 27 1.02 -11.54 6.92
N MET A 28 0.94 -12.55 7.79
CA MET A 28 -0.28 -13.33 8.03
C MET A 28 -1.43 -12.45 8.52
N LEU A 29 -1.20 -11.66 9.58
CA LEU A 29 -2.22 -10.75 10.11
C LEU A 29 -2.74 -9.77 9.05
N SER A 30 -1.84 -9.25 8.20
CA SER A 30 -2.22 -8.32 7.16
C SER A 30 -3.12 -8.94 6.10
N HIS A 31 -2.87 -10.20 5.71
CA HIS A 31 -3.78 -10.96 4.85
C HIS A 31 -5.13 -11.20 5.52
N GLU A 32 -5.15 -11.53 6.81
CA GLU A 32 -6.38 -11.72 7.58
C GLU A 32 -7.18 -10.42 7.74
N PHE A 33 -6.53 -9.25 7.78
CA PHE A 33 -7.22 -7.95 7.87
C PHE A 33 -7.73 -7.43 6.52
N ARG A 34 -7.10 -7.78 5.39
CA ARG A 34 -7.56 -7.33 4.06
C ARG A 34 -9.00 -7.73 3.76
N THR A 35 -9.36 -8.98 4.05
CA THR A 35 -10.71 -9.50 3.78
C THR A 35 -11.81 -8.75 4.56
N PRO A 36 -11.76 -8.62 5.90
CA PRO A 36 -12.77 -7.87 6.64
C PRO A 36 -12.77 -6.38 6.27
N LEU A 37 -11.62 -5.78 5.94
CA LEU A 37 -11.58 -4.39 5.47
C LEU A 37 -12.27 -4.19 4.12
N ALA A 38 -12.03 -5.09 3.16
CA ALA A 38 -12.71 -5.07 1.87
C ALA A 38 -14.22 -5.26 2.03
N ILE A 39 -14.65 -6.12 2.97
CA ILE A 39 -16.07 -6.29 3.31
C ILE A 39 -16.64 -5.00 3.88
N ILE A 40 -15.99 -4.37 4.85
CA ILE A 40 -16.46 -3.09 5.45
C ILE A 40 -16.57 -2.00 4.38
N GLN A 41 -15.56 -1.84 3.53
CA GLN A 41 -15.58 -0.86 2.44
C GLN A 41 -16.76 -1.11 1.50
N ARG A 42 -16.91 -2.34 1.00
CA ARG A 42 -17.98 -2.70 0.06
C ARG A 42 -19.36 -2.54 0.67
N SER A 43 -19.55 -2.95 1.92
CA SER A 43 -20.80 -2.75 2.64
C SER A 43 -21.14 -1.26 2.77
N ALA A 44 -20.15 -0.43 3.10
CA ALA A 44 -20.35 1.01 3.21
C ALA A 44 -20.59 1.67 1.84
N GLU A 45 -19.98 1.20 0.75
CA GLU A 45 -20.27 1.65 -0.61
C GLU A 45 -21.72 1.31 -1.02
N ILE A 46 -22.15 0.07 -0.80
CA ILE A 46 -23.52 -0.37 -1.09
C ILE A 46 -24.53 0.45 -0.28
N LEU A 47 -24.28 0.69 1.01
CA LEU A 47 -25.12 1.56 1.83
C LEU A 47 -25.19 2.98 1.26
N GLY A 48 -24.07 3.52 0.76
CA GLY A 48 -24.03 4.84 0.13
C GLY A 48 -24.93 4.97 -1.10
N LEU A 49 -25.15 3.89 -1.84
CA LEU A 49 -26.08 3.87 -2.97
C LEU A 49 -27.55 3.96 -2.53
N HIS A 50 -27.89 3.50 -1.33
CA HIS A 50 -29.27 3.44 -0.83
C HIS A 50 -29.63 4.61 0.09
N LEU A 51 -28.65 5.22 0.77
CA LEU A 51 -28.87 6.24 1.80
C LEU A 51 -28.81 7.68 1.27
N GLN A 52 -28.80 7.92 -0.06
CA GLN A 52 -28.60 9.26 -0.64
C GLN A 52 -29.64 10.31 -0.23
N LYS A 53 -30.81 9.91 0.26
CA LYS A 53 -31.90 10.79 0.72
C LYS A 53 -32.01 10.88 2.25
N GLU A 54 -31.10 10.23 2.98
CA GLU A 54 -31.08 10.25 4.43
C GLU A 54 -30.55 11.58 4.99
N PRO A 55 -30.81 11.88 6.27
CA PRO A 55 -30.28 13.07 6.93
C PRO A 55 -28.76 13.18 6.80
N GLU A 56 -28.25 14.41 6.70
CA GLU A 56 -26.81 14.70 6.58
C GLU A 56 -25.98 14.03 7.70
N SER A 57 -26.54 13.91 8.90
CA SER A 57 -25.89 13.23 10.03
C SER A 57 -25.63 11.74 9.76
N VAL A 58 -26.49 11.06 9.00
CA VAL A 58 -26.32 9.66 8.58
C VAL A 58 -25.25 9.57 7.49
N LEU A 59 -25.29 10.46 6.50
CA LEU A 59 -24.30 10.53 5.43
C LEU A 59 -22.89 10.81 5.98
N ASN A 60 -22.76 11.69 6.97
CA ASN A 60 -21.49 12.00 7.62
C ASN A 60 -20.91 10.81 8.39
N ARG A 61 -21.76 10.01 9.05
CA ARG A 61 -21.33 8.76 9.70
C ARG A 61 -20.86 7.73 8.68
N LEU A 62 -21.58 7.59 7.57
CA LEU A 62 -21.19 6.68 6.49
C LEU A 62 -19.83 7.08 5.88
N SER A 63 -19.64 8.36 5.57
CA SER A 63 -18.38 8.91 5.09
C SER A 63 -17.23 8.64 6.07
N THR A 64 -17.49 8.78 7.37
CA THR A 64 -16.52 8.47 8.42
C THR A 64 -16.11 7.00 8.38
N ILE A 65 -17.06 6.06 8.27
CA ILE A 65 -16.77 4.61 8.18
C ILE A 65 -15.92 4.32 6.94
N GLN A 66 -16.30 4.84 5.78
CA GLN A 66 -15.57 4.66 4.52
C GLN A 66 -14.15 5.22 4.60
N SER A 67 -13.97 6.40 5.21
CA SER A 67 -12.66 7.02 5.39
C SER A 67 -11.75 6.18 6.32
N ASN A 68 -12.26 5.74 7.47
CA ASN A 68 -11.49 4.93 8.42
C ASN A 68 -11.11 3.55 7.83
N ALA A 69 -12.02 2.90 7.10
CA ALA A 69 -11.74 1.62 6.46
C ALA A 69 -10.67 1.76 5.35
N ARG A 70 -10.69 2.85 4.58
CA ARG A 70 -9.62 3.16 3.61
C ARG A 70 -8.29 3.43 4.30
N GLN A 71 -8.29 4.24 5.36
CA GLN A 71 -7.08 4.53 6.14
C GLN A 71 -6.46 3.25 6.72
N LEU A 72 -7.26 2.36 7.31
CA LEU A 72 -6.73 1.11 7.88
C LEU A 72 -6.18 0.17 6.80
N SER A 73 -6.83 0.09 5.64
CA SER A 73 -6.30 -0.65 4.49
C SER A 73 -4.94 -0.11 4.04
N GLY A 74 -4.82 1.22 3.91
CA GLY A 74 -3.55 1.86 3.54
C GLY A 74 -2.44 1.62 4.55
N LEU A 75 -2.75 1.62 5.86
CA LEU A 75 -1.80 1.26 6.91
C LEU A 75 -1.33 -0.19 6.76
N VAL A 76 -2.24 -1.14 6.57
CA VAL A 76 -1.91 -2.55 6.36
C VAL A 76 -0.99 -2.73 5.14
N ASP A 77 -1.30 -2.07 4.02
CA ASP A 77 -0.48 -2.13 2.81
C ASP A 77 0.90 -1.48 2.98
N ALA A 78 0.98 -0.37 3.72
CA ALA A 78 2.25 0.28 4.05
C ALA A 78 3.13 -0.60 4.96
N PHE A 79 2.54 -1.23 5.99
CA PHE A 79 3.24 -2.16 6.87
C PHE A 79 3.77 -3.36 6.10
N LEU A 80 2.94 -4.00 5.27
CA LEU A 80 3.37 -5.11 4.41
C LEU A 80 4.51 -4.71 3.47
N THR A 81 4.41 -3.52 2.86
CA THR A 81 5.44 -3.03 1.94
C THR A 81 6.77 -2.86 2.67
N LYS A 82 6.77 -2.28 3.88
CA LYS A 82 7.97 -2.13 4.71
C LYS A 82 8.58 -3.48 5.07
N GLU A 83 7.78 -4.41 5.60
CA GLU A 83 8.27 -5.74 6.00
C GLU A 83 8.85 -6.52 4.82
N THR A 84 8.24 -6.38 3.64
CA THR A 84 8.71 -7.01 2.39
C THR A 84 10.04 -6.42 1.94
N LEU A 85 10.18 -5.09 1.96
CA LEU A 85 11.40 -4.38 1.57
C LEU A 85 12.57 -4.63 2.53
N ASP A 86 12.29 -4.73 3.83
CA ASP A 86 13.32 -4.99 4.84
C ASP A 86 13.81 -6.45 4.83
N SER A 87 13.22 -7.32 4.01
CA SER A 87 13.55 -8.76 3.99
C SER A 87 14.86 -9.00 3.26
N ALA A 88 15.75 -9.83 3.84
CA ALA A 88 17.05 -10.14 3.24
C ALA A 88 16.96 -10.89 1.90
N THR A 89 15.78 -11.43 1.57
CA THR A 89 15.46 -12.16 0.34
C THR A 89 14.65 -11.34 -0.65
N PHE A 90 14.41 -10.05 -0.37
CA PHE A 90 13.66 -9.19 -1.27
C PHE A 90 14.37 -9.10 -2.63
N THR A 91 13.67 -9.56 -3.66
CA THR A 91 14.12 -9.49 -5.04
C THR A 91 13.10 -8.70 -5.85
N THR A 92 13.61 -7.80 -6.68
CA THR A 92 12.80 -6.94 -7.53
C THR A 92 12.52 -7.67 -8.84
N THR A 93 11.25 -7.79 -9.24
CA THR A 93 10.90 -8.44 -10.51
C THR A 93 10.80 -7.36 -11.58
N ARG A 94 11.95 -7.04 -12.19
CA ARG A 94 12.01 -5.98 -13.21
C ARG A 94 11.51 -6.50 -14.56
N GLU A 95 10.72 -5.67 -15.21
CA GLU A 95 10.25 -5.87 -16.57
C GLU A 95 10.42 -4.58 -17.39
N ALA A 96 10.50 -4.74 -18.71
CA ALA A 96 10.49 -3.64 -19.67
C ALA A 96 9.11 -2.97 -19.68
N VAL A 97 8.99 -1.77 -19.14
CA VAL A 97 7.74 -1.00 -19.09
C VAL A 97 7.84 0.25 -19.94
N ALA A 98 6.86 0.46 -20.82
CA ALA A 98 6.64 1.76 -21.45
C ALA A 98 6.12 2.75 -20.40
N ILE A 99 7.01 3.63 -19.91
CA ILE A 99 6.74 4.44 -18.72
C ILE A 99 5.59 5.43 -18.95
N ASP A 100 5.42 5.90 -20.18
CA ASP A 100 4.37 6.84 -20.56
C ASP A 100 2.98 6.21 -20.41
N ALA A 101 2.80 4.99 -20.92
CA ALA A 101 1.55 4.26 -20.83
C ALA A 101 1.25 3.92 -19.36
N PHE A 102 2.26 3.43 -18.64
CA PHE A 102 2.14 3.12 -17.22
C PHE A 102 1.70 4.33 -16.37
N LEU A 103 2.32 5.50 -16.55
CA LEU A 103 1.96 6.71 -15.80
C LEU A 103 0.56 7.21 -16.15
N ARG A 104 0.16 7.14 -17.44
CA ARG A 104 -1.20 7.52 -17.86
C ARG A 104 -2.26 6.63 -17.23
N ASP A 105 -2.05 5.32 -17.23
CA ASP A 105 -2.97 4.36 -16.62
C ASP A 105 -3.09 4.60 -15.12
N LEU A 106 -1.95 4.78 -14.44
CA LEU A 106 -1.91 5.10 -13.01
C LEU A 106 -2.70 6.36 -12.68
N ILE A 107 -2.48 7.45 -13.42
CA ILE A 107 -3.17 8.72 -13.21
C ILE A 107 -4.67 8.57 -13.44
N ALA A 108 -5.07 7.93 -14.55
CA ALA A 108 -6.48 7.72 -14.88
C ALA A 108 -7.19 6.88 -13.82
N GLN A 109 -6.53 5.84 -13.28
CA GLN A 109 -7.07 5.06 -12.18
C GLN A 109 -7.24 5.91 -10.92
N ARG A 110 -6.21 6.68 -10.53
CA ARG A 110 -6.26 7.49 -9.31
C ARG A 110 -7.34 8.57 -9.35
N GLN A 111 -7.54 9.20 -10.50
CA GLN A 111 -8.60 10.19 -10.67
C GLN A 111 -10.01 9.58 -10.55
N ARG A 112 -10.19 8.29 -10.91
CA ARG A 112 -11.46 7.58 -10.68
C ARG A 112 -11.67 7.24 -9.21
N GLU A 113 -10.62 6.81 -8.52
CA GLU A 113 -10.67 6.41 -7.11
C GLU A 113 -10.84 7.60 -6.15
N VAL A 114 -10.31 8.78 -6.51
CA VAL A 114 -10.35 9.99 -5.70
C VAL A 114 -10.95 11.14 -6.51
N PRO A 115 -12.29 11.27 -6.53
CA PRO A 115 -12.97 12.34 -7.24
C PRO A 115 -12.49 13.73 -6.78
N GLY A 116 -12.16 14.60 -7.73
CA GLY A 116 -11.64 15.94 -7.46
C GLY A 116 -10.11 16.04 -7.33
N GLN A 117 -9.38 14.92 -7.41
CA GLN A 117 -7.92 14.94 -7.48
C GLN A 117 -7.46 15.27 -8.91
N ASN A 118 -6.78 16.40 -9.08
CA ASN A 118 -6.21 16.81 -10.37
C ASN A 118 -4.73 16.45 -10.43
N ILE A 119 -4.42 15.38 -11.18
CA ILE A 119 -3.04 14.96 -11.45
C ILE A 119 -2.82 15.16 -12.95
N SER A 120 -1.75 15.85 -13.32
CA SER A 120 -1.39 16.11 -14.71
C SER A 120 0.00 15.59 -15.02
N LEU A 121 0.15 14.95 -16.17
CA LEU A 121 1.42 14.50 -16.69
C LEU A 121 1.96 15.59 -17.64
N ILE A 122 2.95 16.35 -17.20
CA ILE A 122 3.45 17.55 -17.91
C ILE A 122 4.30 17.16 -19.12
N GLN A 123 5.18 16.18 -18.97
CA GLN A 123 6.03 15.69 -20.03
C GLN A 123 6.24 14.19 -19.88
N SER A 124 6.10 13.47 -20.98
CA SER A 124 6.24 12.03 -21.02
C SER A 124 6.77 11.65 -22.40
N ASP A 125 8.06 11.37 -22.47
CA ASP A 125 8.64 10.73 -23.63
C ASP A 125 8.27 9.25 -23.63
N VAL A 126 8.05 8.66 -24.80
CA VAL A 126 7.84 7.22 -24.94
C VAL A 126 9.18 6.53 -24.73
N VAL A 127 9.40 6.07 -23.49
CA VAL A 127 10.64 5.43 -23.07
C VAL A 127 10.31 4.10 -22.40
N ILE A 128 11.05 3.06 -22.79
CA ILE A 128 11.00 1.76 -22.14
C ILE A 128 12.07 1.75 -21.04
N VAL A 129 11.66 1.42 -19.82
CA VAL A 129 12.53 1.33 -18.65
C VAL A 129 12.37 -0.02 -17.96
N GLU A 130 13.46 -0.53 -17.39
CA GLU A 130 13.47 -1.77 -16.59
C GLU A 130 13.10 -1.46 -15.13
N ILE A 131 11.84 -1.68 -14.78
CA ILE A 131 11.29 -1.39 -13.45
C ILE A 131 10.47 -2.56 -12.94
N ASP A 132 10.33 -2.66 -11.62
CA ASP A 132 9.27 -3.49 -11.04
C ASP A 132 8.00 -2.66 -10.98
N ARG A 133 7.04 -3.04 -11.81
CA ARG A 133 5.82 -2.28 -12.04
C ARG A 133 5.00 -2.09 -10.76
N ILE A 134 4.90 -3.12 -9.93
CA ILE A 134 4.09 -3.11 -8.69
C ILE A 134 4.72 -2.17 -7.67
N LEU A 135 6.05 -2.26 -7.50
CA LEU A 135 6.76 -1.40 -6.55
C LEU A 135 6.77 0.06 -7.01
N MET A 136 6.96 0.30 -8.31
CA MET A 136 6.92 1.65 -8.88
C MET A 136 5.54 2.29 -8.70
N GLU A 137 4.48 1.53 -8.96
CA GLU A 137 3.11 1.97 -8.73
C GLU A 137 2.91 2.40 -7.27
N ARG A 138 3.26 1.54 -6.31
CA ARG A 138 3.17 1.86 -4.88
C ARG A 138 3.96 3.10 -4.49
N ALA A 139 5.19 3.24 -4.99
CA ALA A 139 6.04 4.39 -4.71
C ALA A 139 5.39 5.69 -5.20
N LEU A 140 4.86 5.70 -6.43
CA LEU A 140 4.20 6.87 -7.00
C LEU A 140 2.91 7.23 -6.26
N ILE A 141 2.10 6.24 -5.88
CA ILE A 141 0.88 6.46 -5.10
C ILE A 141 1.21 7.12 -3.76
N ASN A 142 2.21 6.60 -3.05
CA ASN A 142 2.65 7.19 -1.78
C ASN A 142 3.09 8.64 -1.95
N LEU A 143 3.80 8.97 -3.03
CA LEU A 143 4.21 10.35 -3.32
C LEU A 143 3.00 11.24 -3.63
N ILE A 144 2.03 10.77 -4.41
CA ILE A 144 0.80 11.49 -4.73
C ILE A 144 -0.02 11.76 -3.47
N GLU A 145 -0.16 10.77 -2.59
CA GLU A 145 -0.88 10.92 -1.32
C GLU A 145 -0.18 11.93 -0.40
N ASN A 146 1.15 11.87 -0.32
CA ASN A 146 1.93 12.84 0.44
C ASN A 146 1.77 14.26 -0.13
N ALA A 147 1.86 14.45 -1.44
CA ALA A 147 1.68 15.76 -2.09
C ALA A 147 0.27 16.34 -1.94
N ARG A 148 -0.74 15.50 -1.65
CA ARG A 148 -2.09 15.97 -1.33
C ARG A 148 -2.21 16.41 0.14
N LYS A 149 -1.45 15.75 1.03
CA LYS A 149 -1.52 15.97 2.47
C LYS A 149 -0.70 17.19 2.93
N TYR A 150 0.38 17.49 2.22
CA TYR A 150 1.34 18.54 2.53
C TYR A 150 1.42 19.55 1.38
#